data_AF-A0A932IGN8-F1
#
_entry.id   AF-A0A932IGN8-F1
#
_cell.length_a   1.000
_cell.length_b   1.000
_cell.length_c   1.000
_cell.angle_alpha   90.00
_cell.angle_beta   90.00
_cell.angle_gamma   90.00
#
_symmetry.space_group_name_H-M   'P 1'
#
loop_
_entity.id
_entity.type
_entity.pdbx_description
1 polymer ?
#
loop_
_entity_poly.entity_id
_entity_poly.type
_entity_poly.pdbx_seq_one_letter_code
_entity_poly.pdbx_strand_id
1 'polypeptide(L)' 'MDLDGDYQCQCGKGYLGDGKICDDVDECALGTAGCDAKATCTNLLGSFQCTCKEGFIGDGKSCKAVAP' A
#
# COMPACT_ATOMS: atom_id res chain seq x y z
N MET A 1 -23.42 -17.02 -19.88
CA MET A 1 -23.44 -16.74 -18.43
C MET A 1 -22.76 -15.39 -18.28
N ASP A 2 -23.60 -14.35 -18.14
CA ASP A 2 -23.36 -12.94 -17.75
C ASP A 2 -22.31 -12.11 -18.52
N LEU A 3 -22.48 -10.82 -18.83
CA LEU A 3 -23.57 -9.82 -18.77
C LEU A 3 -23.03 -8.57 -19.50
N ASP A 4 -23.91 -7.71 -19.99
CA ASP A 4 -23.71 -6.40 -20.63
C ASP A 4 -22.39 -5.66 -20.31
N GLY A 5 -21.65 -5.33 -21.38
CA GLY A 5 -20.38 -4.60 -21.31
C GLY A 5 -20.56 -3.13 -20.95
N ASP A 6 -20.68 -2.85 -19.65
CA ASP A 6 -20.26 -1.57 -19.10
C ASP A 6 -18.74 -1.66 -18.84
N TYR A 7 -17.95 -1.22 -19.81
CA TYR A 7 -16.51 -1.04 -19.61
C TYR A 7 -16.31 0.22 -18.75
N GLN A 8 -16.69 0.14 -17.47
CA GLN A 8 -16.37 1.15 -16.47
C GLN A 8 -14.83 1.21 -16.43
N CYS A 9 -14.25 2.31 -16.92
CA CYS A 9 -12.86 2.59 -16.59
C CYS A 9 -12.80 2.75 -15.06
N GLN A 10 -12.14 1.83 -14.38
CA GLN A 10 -11.89 1.92 -12.95
C GLN A 10 -10.38 2.07 -12.77
N CYS A 11 -9.98 2.90 -11.81
CA CYS A 11 -8.58 2.99 -11.45
C CYS A 11 -8.08 1.64 -10.91
N GLY A 12 -6.84 1.30 -11.24
CA GLY A 12 -6.19 0.11 -10.69
C GLY A 12 -6.06 0.18 -9.17
N LYS A 13 -5.79 -0.96 -8.54
CA LYS A 13 -5.54 -1.00 -7.09
C LYS A 13 -4.43 -0.03 -6.70
N GLY A 14 -4.63 0.72 -5.62
CA GLY A 14 -3.70 1.76 -5.15
C GLY A 14 -3.91 3.13 -5.81
N TYR A 15 -4.93 3.27 -6.66
CA TYR A 15 -5.27 4.54 -7.30
C TYR A 15 -6.75 4.89 -7.12
N LEU A 16 -7.07 6.19 -7.06
CA LEU A 16 -8.43 6.72 -7.02
C LEU A 16 -8.63 7.77 -8.10
N GLY A 17 -9.84 7.84 -8.66
CA GLY A 17 -10.18 8.80 -9.71
C GLY A 17 -11.39 8.38 -10.52
N ASP A 18 -11.55 8.98 -11.70
CA ASP A 18 -12.70 8.78 -12.60
C ASP A 18 -12.48 7.64 -13.62
N GLY A 19 -11.38 6.90 -13.47
CA GLY A 19 -10.98 5.84 -14.38
C GLY A 19 -10.22 6.29 -15.62
N LYS A 20 -10.21 7.60 -15.93
CA LYS A 20 -9.39 8.19 -16.99
C LYS A 20 -8.17 8.90 -16.40
N ILE A 21 -8.40 9.61 -15.30
CA ILE A 21 -7.39 10.22 -14.45
C ILE A 21 -7.41 9.44 -13.15
N CYS A 22 -6.26 8.88 -12.78
CA CYS A 22 -6.09 8.06 -11.60
C CYS A 22 -4.89 8.58 -10.83
N ASP A 23 -5.16 9.13 -9.65
CA ASP A 23 -4.16 9.62 -8.73
C ASP A 23 -3.78 8.52 -7.75
N ASP A 24 -2.51 8.50 -7.39
CA ASP A 24 -1.96 7.57 -6.41
C ASP A 24 -2.59 7.77 -5.03
N VAL A 25 -2.96 6.67 -4.37
CA VAL A 25 -3.46 6.71 -3.00
C VAL A 25 -2.29 6.54 -2.06
N ASP A 26 -1.99 7.56 -1.28
CA ASP A 26 -0.97 7.45 -0.24
C ASP A 26 -1.51 6.67 0.99
N GLU A 27 -1.35 5.34 0.98
CA GLU A 27 -1.81 4.51 2.09
C GLU A 27 -1.00 4.73 3.38
N CYS A 28 0.20 5.33 3.28
CA CYS A 28 0.99 5.72 4.44
C CYS A 28 0.39 6.94 5.13
N ALA A 29 -0.01 7.97 4.36
CA ALA A 29 -0.67 9.16 4.88
C ALA A 29 -2.06 8.84 5.46
N LEU A 30 -2.78 7.89 4.86
CA LEU A 30 -4.07 7.41 5.36
C LEU A 30 -3.95 6.45 6.56
N GLY A 31 -2.74 5.96 6.86
CA GLY A 31 -2.52 4.96 7.90
C GLY A 31 -3.12 3.58 7.59
N THR A 32 -3.61 3.37 6.38
CA THR A 32 -4.23 2.11 5.92
C THR A 32 -3.23 1.12 5.38
N ALA A 33 -1.96 1.53 5.18
CA ALA A 33 -0.89 0.65 4.76
C ALA A 33 -0.79 -0.56 5.70
N GLY A 34 -1.00 -0.40 7.02
CA GLY A 34 -0.94 -1.49 7.99
C GLY A 34 0.48 -2.00 8.24
N CYS A 35 1.47 -1.12 8.23
CA CYS A 35 2.84 -1.47 8.61
C CYS A 35 2.94 -1.76 10.12
N ASP A 36 3.93 -2.55 10.54
CA ASP A 36 4.26 -2.71 11.96
C ASP A 36 4.61 -1.34 12.57
N ALA A 37 4.32 -1.13 13.86
CA ALA A 37 4.70 0.09 14.58
C ALA A 37 6.24 0.31 14.60
N LYS A 38 7.00 -0.78 14.47
CA LYS A 38 8.47 -0.81 14.37
C LYS A 38 8.95 -0.79 12.91
N ALA A 39 8.07 -0.52 11.96
CA ALA A 39 8.42 -0.28 10.56
C ALA A 39 8.19 1.19 10.17
N THR A 40 8.85 1.60 9.10
CA THR A 40 8.62 2.86 8.38
C THR A 40 7.81 2.55 7.13
N CYS A 41 6.76 3.34 6.90
CA CYS A 41 5.96 3.27 5.68
C CYS A 41 6.53 4.24 4.64
N THR A 42 6.70 3.77 3.41
CA THR A 42 7.08 4.58 2.25
C THR A 42 6.03 4.41 1.17
N ASN A 43 5.41 5.53 0.76
CA ASN A 43 4.43 5.50 -0.33
C ASN A 43 5.13 5.29 -1.68
N LEU A 44 4.53 4.48 -2.54
CA LEU A 44 5.01 4.18 -3.89
C LEU A 44 3.86 4.36 -4.88
N LEU A 45 4.14 4.66 -6.14
CA LEU A 45 3.06 4.78 -7.12
C LEU A 45 2.30 3.45 -7.29
N GLY A 46 1.04 3.43 -6.89
CA GLY A 46 0.13 2.29 -6.89
C GLY A 46 0.31 1.31 -5.75
N SER A 47 1.16 1.63 -4.76
CA SER A 47 1.46 0.72 -3.66
C SER A 47 2.13 1.40 -2.48
N PHE A 48 2.55 0.61 -1.50
CA PHE A 48 3.34 1.08 -0.39
C PHE A 48 4.37 0.03 -0.01
N GLN A 49 5.43 0.47 0.64
CA GLN A 49 6.44 -0.42 1.22
C GLN A 49 6.56 -0.17 2.71
N CYS A 50 6.53 -1.25 3.49
CA CYS A 50 6.88 -1.22 4.90
C CYS A 50 8.28 -1.78 5.07
N THR A 51 9.15 -1.07 5.77
CA THR A 51 10.52 -1.52 6.07
C THR A 51 10.76 -1.45 7.56
N CYS A 52 11.21 -2.55 8.18
CA CYS A 52 11.54 -2.54 9.60
C CYS A 52 12.60 -1.48 9.91
N LYS A 53 12.42 -0.78 11.03
CA LYS A 53 13.37 0.23 11.52
C LYS A 53 14.71 -0.43 11.89
N GLU A 54 15.75 0.37 11.98
CA GLU A 54 17.08 -0.09 12.39
C GLU A 54 17.01 -0.87 13.72
N GLY A 55 17.73 -1.99 13.79
CA GLY A 55 17.68 -2.92 14.94
C GLY A 55 16.50 -3.89 14.92
N PHE A 56 15.63 -3.85 13.89
CA PHE A 56 14.54 -4.81 13.69
C PHE A 56 14.66 -5.54 12.35
N ILE A 57 14.21 -6.80 12.32
CA ILE A 57 14.13 -7.63 11.12
C ILE A 57 12.70 -8.16 10.93
N GLY A 58 12.33 -8.39 9.67
CA GLY A 58 11.00 -8.87 9.30
C GLY A 58 10.60 -8.42 7.90
N ASP A 59 9.31 -8.54 7.61
CA ASP A 59 8.68 -8.18 6.32
C ASP A 59 8.08 -6.75 6.32
N GLY A 60 8.32 -5.97 7.38
CA GLY A 60 7.73 -4.64 7.58
C GLY A 60 6.29 -4.64 8.10
N LYS A 61 5.59 -5.79 8.06
CA LYS A 61 4.27 -6.02 8.69
C LYS A 61 4.40 -6.63 10.06
N SER A 62 5.47 -7.37 10.29
CA SER A 62 5.87 -7.98 11.56
C SER A 62 7.36 -7.79 11.76
N CYS A 63 7.74 -6.90 12.66
CA CYS A 63 9.14 -6.56 12.94
C CYS A 63 9.57 -7.03 14.33
N LYS A 64 10.66 -7.80 14.38
CA LYS A 64 11.24 -8.36 15.61
C LYS A 64 12.62 -7.75 15.87
N ALA A 65 12.92 -7.46 17.13
CA ALA A 65 14.22 -6.92 17.50
C ALA A 65 15.30 -7.96 17.17
N VAL A 66 16.40 -7.50 16.59
CA VAL A 66 17.59 -8.32 16.43
C VAL A 66 18.23 -8.45 17.82
N ALA A 67 18.26 -9.68 18.35
CA ALA A 67 19.00 -9.94 19.58
C ALA A 67 20.51 -9.92 19.29
N PRO A 68 21.32 -9.30 20.16
CA PRO A 68 22.78 -9.28 20.03
C PRO A 68 23.42 -10.65 20.24
#